data_AF-A0A7S1IGZ5-F1
#
_entry.id   AF-A0A7S1IGZ5-F1
#
_cell.length_a   1.000
_cell.length_b   1.000
_cell.length_c   1.000
_cell.angle_alpha   90.00
_cell.angle_beta   90.00
_cell.angle_gamma   90.00
#
_symmetry.space_group_name_H-M   'P 1'
#
loop_
_entity.id
_entity.type
_entity.pdbx_description
1 polymer ?
#
loop_
_entity_poly.entity_id
_entity_poly.type
_entity_poly.pdbx_seq_one_letter_code
_entity_poly.pdbx_strand_id
1 'polypeptide(L)'
;MYQYPDERNEPIIPVGCQVAAKVSTGFWILCRVMRHVTAHGTAGPRYIVEDSDTDDVSPLGSAKKQYTLPPKNVVRLPVDENDPTLLEHTVGATVHAVYPETTTFYPATVKSSFRKRKSREYQLAFDGDEPEDLKLVHLSSVVYIPDP
;
A
#
# COMPACT_ATOMS: atom_id res chain seq x y z
N MET A 1 -4.86 -27.67 -29.36
CA MET A 1 -5.39 -27.64 -27.98
C MET A 1 -5.44 -26.18 -27.59
N TYR A 2 -6.63 -25.57 -27.57
CA TYR A 2 -6.77 -24.15 -27.25
C TYR A 2 -6.66 -24.00 -25.74
N GLN A 3 -5.61 -23.32 -25.29
CA GLN A 3 -5.43 -22.95 -23.90
C GLN A 3 -6.37 -21.78 -23.63
N TYR A 4 -7.30 -21.95 -22.68
CA TYR A 4 -8.18 -20.87 -22.25
C TYR A 4 -7.34 -19.65 -21.83
N PRO A 5 -7.67 -18.43 -22.27
CA PRO A 5 -7.10 -17.23 -21.67
C PRO A 5 -7.58 -17.13 -20.23
N ASP A 6 -6.65 -17.00 -19.29
CA ASP A 6 -6.94 -16.74 -17.88
C ASP A 6 -7.61 -15.36 -17.76
N GLU A 7 -8.90 -15.33 -17.39
CA GLU A 7 -9.79 -14.16 -17.51
C GLU A 7 -9.58 -13.08 -16.45
N ARG A 8 -8.49 -13.12 -15.68
CA ARG A 8 -8.10 -12.01 -14.80
C ARG A 8 -6.62 -11.74 -14.95
N ASN A 9 -6.26 -11.08 -16.05
CA ASN A 9 -4.93 -10.54 -16.32
C ASN A 9 -4.61 -9.36 -15.39
N GLU A 10 -4.85 -9.52 -14.08
CA GLU A 10 -4.48 -8.57 -13.05
C GLU A 10 -2.95 -8.69 -12.88
N PRO A 11 -2.20 -7.59 -13.02
CA PRO A 11 -0.75 -7.65 -12.95
C PRO A 11 -0.33 -8.18 -11.57
N ILE A 12 0.44 -9.27 -11.56
CA ILE A 12 1.03 -9.81 -10.34
C ILE A 12 1.99 -8.76 -9.76
N ILE A 13 1.76 -8.37 -8.51
CA ILE A 13 2.65 -7.43 -7.81
C ILE A 13 3.99 -8.12 -7.57
N PRO A 14 5.14 -7.59 -8.06
CA PRO A 14 6.43 -8.24 -7.93
C PRO A 14 6.87 -8.46 -6.48
N VAL A 15 7.65 -9.52 -6.26
CA VAL A 15 8.32 -9.75 -4.97
C VAL A 15 9.26 -8.60 -4.67
N GLY A 16 9.31 -8.18 -3.40
CA GLY A 16 10.10 -7.06 -2.92
C GLY A 16 9.41 -5.70 -3.01
N CYS A 17 8.29 -5.56 -3.73
CA CYS A 17 7.51 -4.33 -3.78
C CYS A 17 6.87 -4.02 -2.42
N GLN A 18 6.79 -2.73 -2.10
CA GLN A 18 5.97 -2.26 -1.00
C GLN A 18 4.49 -2.22 -1.40
N VAL A 19 3.63 -2.55 -0.45
CA VAL A 19 2.18 -2.61 -0.64
C VAL A 19 1.47 -2.07 0.60
N ALA A 20 0.27 -1.52 0.40
CA ALA A 20 -0.72 -1.42 1.46
C ALA A 20 -1.41 -2.78 1.59
N ALA A 21 -1.44 -3.34 2.79
CA ALA A 21 -1.99 -4.67 3.07
C ALA A 21 -3.14 -4.58 4.09
N LYS A 22 -4.33 -5.05 3.70
CA LYS A 22 -5.52 -5.13 4.58
C LYS A 22 -5.44 -6.37 5.46
N VAL A 23 -4.92 -6.20 6.67
CA VAL A 23 -4.74 -7.30 7.64
C VAL A 23 -5.95 -7.50 8.54
N SER A 24 -6.82 -6.50 8.68
CA SER A 24 -8.15 -6.63 9.29
C SER A 24 -9.14 -5.62 8.69
N THR A 25 -10.41 -5.66 9.09
CA THR A 25 -11.45 -4.77 8.56
C THR A 25 -11.10 -3.30 8.82
N GLY A 26 -10.92 -2.54 7.75
CA GLY A 26 -10.58 -1.11 7.83
C GLY A 26 -9.13 -0.80 8.22
N PHE A 27 -8.29 -1.82 8.44
CA PHE A 27 -6.92 -1.63 8.92
C PHE A 27 -5.90 -2.06 7.85
N TRP A 28 -5.15 -1.09 7.36
CA TRP A 28 -4.17 -1.25 6.29
C TRP A 28 -2.79 -0.87 6.80
N ILE A 29 -1.80 -1.72 6.54
CA ILE A 29 -0.42 -1.51 6.97
C ILE A 29 0.56 -1.57 5.79
N LEU A 30 1.72 -0.97 5.96
CA LEU A 30 2.83 -1.01 5.02
C LEU A 30 3.53 -2.36 5.11
N CYS A 31 3.51 -3.11 4.02
CA CYS A 31 4.17 -4.40 3.94
C CYS A 31 5.07 -4.51 2.71
N ARG A 32 5.93 -5.52 2.72
CA ARG A 32 6.71 -5.96 1.56
C ARG A 32 6.18 -7.30 1.04
N VAL A 33 6.05 -7.44 -0.27
CA VAL A 33 5.71 -8.73 -0.88
C VAL A 33 6.89 -9.68 -0.76
N MET A 34 6.70 -10.83 -0.12
CA MET A 34 7.74 -11.84 0.08
C MET A 34 7.66 -12.94 -0.97
N ARG A 35 6.45 -13.43 -1.27
CA ARG A 35 6.21 -14.44 -2.32
C ARG A 35 4.75 -14.53 -2.72
N HIS A 36 4.52 -15.20 -3.84
CA HIS A 36 3.18 -15.58 -4.31
C HIS A 36 2.88 -17.02 -3.93
N VAL A 37 1.61 -17.28 -3.63
CA VAL A 37 1.07 -18.63 -3.45
C VAL A 37 0.06 -18.84 -4.56
N THR A 38 0.46 -19.65 -5.54
CA THR A 38 -0.48 -20.18 -6.51
C THR A 38 -1.41 -21.13 -5.78
N ALA A 39 -2.71 -20.94 -5.93
CA ALA A 39 -3.67 -21.80 -5.27
C ALA A 39 -4.00 -23.02 -6.14
N HIS A 40 -4.33 -24.12 -5.47
CA HIS A 40 -4.86 -25.33 -6.09
C HIS A 40 -6.35 -25.46 -5.73
N GLY A 41 -7.17 -25.92 -6.68
CA GLY A 41 -8.60 -26.12 -6.46
C GLY A 41 -9.42 -24.82 -6.43
N THR A 42 -10.32 -24.67 -5.46
CA THR A 42 -11.24 -23.53 -5.36
C THR A 42 -10.66 -22.32 -4.63
N ALA A 43 -9.49 -22.46 -4.00
CA ALA A 43 -8.79 -21.33 -3.43
C ALA A 43 -8.24 -20.45 -4.57
N GLY A 44 -8.37 -19.12 -4.44
CA GLY A 44 -7.74 -18.16 -5.35
C GLY A 44 -6.28 -17.87 -4.95
N PRO A 45 -5.47 -17.27 -5.85
CA PRO A 45 -4.08 -16.93 -5.57
C PRO A 45 -3.96 -16.04 -4.32
N ARG A 46 -2.79 -16.08 -3.67
CA ARG A 46 -2.52 -15.28 -2.46
C ARG A 46 -1.12 -14.68 -2.48
N TYR A 47 -0.97 -13.56 -1.78
CA TYR A 47 0.31 -12.96 -1.46
C TYR A 47 0.73 -13.32 -0.05
N ILE A 48 2.02 -13.60 0.15
CA ILE A 48 2.63 -13.52 1.47
C ILE A 48 3.37 -12.21 1.56
N VAL A 49 3.01 -11.42 2.57
CA VAL A 49 3.56 -10.10 2.82
C VAL A 49 4.14 -10.03 4.22
N GLU A 50 5.21 -9.27 4.40
CA GLU A 50 5.88 -9.05 5.68
C GLU A 50 5.64 -7.62 6.16
N ASP A 51 5.33 -7.46 7.44
CA ASP A 51 5.16 -6.17 8.10
C ASP A 51 6.43 -5.32 8.01
N SER A 52 6.29 -4.05 7.65
CA SER A 52 7.43 -3.13 7.54
C SER A 52 7.80 -2.50 8.88
N ASP A 53 7.02 -2.72 9.94
CA ASP A 53 7.36 -2.21 11.27
C ASP A 53 8.76 -2.69 11.69
N THR A 54 9.58 -1.72 12.08
CA THR A 54 11.00 -1.90 12.39
C THR A 54 11.25 -2.34 13.82
N ASP A 55 10.26 -2.21 14.71
CA ASP A 55 10.43 -2.51 16.13
C ASP A 55 10.23 -4.00 16.50
N ASP A 56 9.84 -4.86 15.56
CA ASP A 56 9.62 -6.29 15.82
C ASP A 56 10.88 -7.16 15.61
N VAL A 57 12.09 -6.56 15.74
CA VAL A 57 13.25 -7.33 16.20
C VAL A 57 13.09 -7.49 17.69
N SER A 58 12.31 -8.49 18.10
CA SER A 58 12.31 -8.92 19.49
C SER A 58 13.77 -9.17 19.90
N PRO A 59 14.19 -8.83 21.13
CA PRO A 59 15.54 -9.14 21.63
C PRO A 59 15.86 -10.66 21.63
N LEU A 60 14.91 -11.50 21.21
CA LEU A 60 15.00 -12.95 21.07
C LEU A 60 15.08 -13.43 19.61
N GLY A 61 15.18 -12.53 18.62
CA GLY A 61 15.36 -12.90 17.21
C GLY A 61 14.12 -13.46 16.53
N SER A 62 12.91 -13.06 16.96
CA SER A 62 11.67 -13.45 16.29
C SER A 62 11.63 -12.87 14.87
N ALA A 63 11.23 -13.70 13.89
CA ALA A 63 11.03 -13.24 12.52
C ALA A 63 9.91 -12.19 12.45
N LYS A 64 10.06 -11.19 11.58
CA LYS A 64 9.03 -10.19 11.29
C LYS A 64 7.70 -10.85 10.95
N LYS A 65 6.60 -10.24 11.39
CA LYS A 65 5.26 -10.78 11.21
C LYS A 65 4.88 -10.86 9.72
N GLN A 66 4.38 -12.02 9.29
CA GLN A 66 3.93 -12.25 7.92
C GLN A 66 2.42 -12.55 7.85
N TYR A 67 1.79 -12.13 6.76
CA TYR A 67 0.37 -12.31 6.48
C TYR A 67 0.15 -12.97 5.12
N THR A 68 -0.85 -13.85 5.03
CA THR A 68 -1.24 -14.52 3.77
C THR A 68 -2.59 -13.98 3.27
N LEU A 69 -2.55 -13.08 2.29
CA LEU A 69 -3.70 -12.24 1.88
C LEU A 69 -4.17 -12.54 0.45
N PRO A 70 -5.48 -12.45 0.15
CA PRO A 70 -5.96 -12.48 -1.23
C PRO A 70 -5.60 -11.18 -1.98
N PRO A 71 -5.54 -11.19 -3.33
CA PRO A 71 -5.21 -10.00 -4.13
C PRO A 71 -5.99 -8.75 -3.78
N LYS A 72 -7.32 -8.87 -3.55
CA LYS A 72 -8.18 -7.73 -3.15
C LYS A 72 -7.80 -7.02 -1.85
N ASN A 73 -6.91 -7.61 -1.04
CA ASN A 73 -6.43 -7.05 0.22
C ASN A 73 -5.00 -6.50 0.10
N VAL A 74 -4.45 -6.39 -1.12
CA VAL A 74 -3.08 -5.95 -1.37
C VAL A 74 -3.09 -4.90 -2.48
N VAL A 75 -2.62 -3.70 -2.19
CA VAL A 75 -2.53 -2.61 -3.17
C VAL A 75 -1.06 -2.21 -3.34
N ARG A 76 -0.58 -2.21 -4.59
CA ARG A 76 0.80 -1.81 -4.91
C ARG A 76 1.00 -0.31 -4.65
N LEU A 77 2.10 0.03 -3.98
CA LEU A 77 2.56 1.41 -3.86
C LEU A 77 3.48 1.76 -5.03
N PRO A 78 3.43 3.00 -5.54
CA PRO A 78 4.40 3.47 -6.51
C PRO A 78 5.80 3.52 -5.89
N VAL A 79 6.82 3.11 -6.64
CA VAL A 79 8.22 3.12 -6.14
C VAL A 79 8.80 4.53 -6.16
N ASP A 80 8.58 5.24 -7.27
CA ASP A 80 9.08 6.59 -7.50
C ASP A 80 8.22 7.34 -8.54
N GLU A 81 8.61 8.56 -8.86
CA GLU A 81 7.91 9.46 -9.78
C GLU A 81 7.87 9.02 -11.26
N ASN A 82 8.71 8.05 -11.64
CA ASN A 82 8.79 7.45 -12.98
C ASN A 82 8.08 6.10 -13.05
N ASP A 83 7.51 5.62 -11.94
CA ASP A 83 6.79 4.35 -11.91
C ASP A 83 5.58 4.42 -12.87
N PRO A 84 5.46 3.50 -13.84
CA PRO A 84 4.37 3.54 -14.83
C PRO A 84 2.99 3.33 -14.21
N THR A 85 2.89 2.82 -12.97
CA THR A 85 1.61 2.68 -12.26
C THR A 85 1.31 3.87 -11.35
N LEU A 86 2.18 4.89 -11.29
CA LEU A 86 1.92 6.08 -10.48
C LEU A 86 0.80 6.91 -11.11
N LEU A 87 -0.33 6.97 -10.41
CA LEU A 87 -1.42 7.89 -10.70
C LEU A 87 -1.31 9.08 -9.75
N GLU A 88 -1.24 10.30 -10.29
CA GLU A 88 -1.19 11.49 -9.46
C GLU A 88 -2.54 11.76 -8.80
N HIS A 89 -2.56 11.77 -7.47
CA HIS A 89 -3.72 12.21 -6.71
C HIS A 89 -3.90 13.73 -6.79
N THR A 90 -5.08 14.17 -7.23
CA THR A 90 -5.42 15.60 -7.36
C THR A 90 -5.73 16.23 -6.01
N VAL A 91 -5.57 17.55 -5.91
CA VAL A 91 -6.01 18.31 -4.72
C VAL A 91 -7.50 18.06 -4.46
N GLY A 92 -7.85 17.82 -3.20
CA GLY A 92 -9.20 17.46 -2.75
C GLY A 92 -9.52 15.97 -2.82
N ALA A 93 -8.66 15.13 -3.41
CA ALA A 93 -8.86 13.69 -3.40
C ALA A 93 -8.66 13.10 -2.00
N THR A 94 -9.52 12.14 -1.64
CA THR A 94 -9.32 11.27 -0.49
C THR A 94 -8.36 10.14 -0.86
N VAL A 95 -7.34 9.96 -0.05
CA VAL A 95 -6.29 8.95 -0.18
C VAL A 95 -6.11 8.23 1.14
N HIS A 96 -5.40 7.11 1.13
CA HIS A 96 -4.83 6.52 2.33
C HIS A 96 -3.33 6.72 2.32
N ALA A 97 -2.78 7.18 3.43
CA ALA A 97 -1.37 7.48 3.55
C ALA A 97 -0.79 6.96 4.85
N VAL A 98 0.49 6.57 4.84
CA VAL A 98 1.19 6.22 6.07
C VAL A 98 1.31 7.46 6.95
N TYR A 99 0.77 7.40 8.18
CA TYR A 99 0.94 8.50 9.14
C TYR A 99 2.41 8.60 9.54
N PRO A 100 2.99 9.82 9.66
CA PRO A 100 4.39 9.99 10.04
C PRO A 100 4.79 9.12 11.25
N GLU A 101 5.98 8.51 11.18
CA GLU A 101 6.54 7.66 12.23
C GLU A 101 5.73 6.38 12.54
N THR A 102 4.80 5.99 11.67
CA THR A 102 4.05 4.73 11.77
C THR A 102 4.25 3.88 10.51
N THR A 103 3.64 2.69 10.51
CA THR A 103 3.49 1.84 9.32
C THR A 103 2.02 1.64 8.93
N THR A 104 1.10 2.41 9.51
CA THR A 104 -0.34 2.26 9.29
C THR A 104 -0.85 3.31 8.33
N PHE A 105 -1.72 2.90 7.41
CA PHE A 105 -2.40 3.79 6.47
C PHE A 105 -3.69 4.36 7.08
N TYR A 106 -3.81 5.69 7.05
CA TYR A 106 -4.98 6.41 7.50
C TYR A 106 -5.59 7.24 6.36
N PRO A 107 -6.92 7.47 6.38
CA PRO A 107 -7.57 8.38 5.45
C PRO A 107 -6.99 9.80 5.56
N ALA A 108 -6.78 10.44 4.41
CA ALA A 108 -6.32 11.82 4.33
C ALA A 108 -6.83 12.51 3.06
N THR A 109 -6.87 13.83 3.09
CA THR A 109 -7.21 14.68 1.94
C THR A 109 -5.96 15.34 1.37
N VAL A 110 -5.77 15.25 0.04
CA VAL A 110 -4.66 15.93 -0.66
C VAL A 110 -4.88 17.45 -0.65
N LYS A 111 -3.96 18.20 -0.03
CA LYS A 111 -3.96 19.68 -0.05
C LYS A 111 -3.00 20.26 -1.09
N SER A 112 -1.93 19.54 -1.42
CA SER A 112 -1.00 19.92 -2.50
C SER A 112 -0.34 18.67 -3.10
N SER A 113 -0.20 18.65 -4.44
CA SER A 113 0.43 17.53 -5.15
C SER A 113 1.96 17.64 -5.18
N PHE A 114 2.63 16.49 -5.27
CA PHE A 114 4.09 16.41 -5.34
C PHE A 114 4.65 17.14 -6.56
N ARG A 115 3.99 17.06 -7.72
CA ARG A 115 4.41 17.76 -8.94
C ARG A 115 4.36 19.27 -8.79
N LYS A 116 3.29 19.81 -8.21
CA LYS A 116 3.15 21.25 -7.96
C LYS A 116 4.26 21.76 -7.03
N ARG A 117 4.66 20.94 -6.06
CA ARG A 117 5.73 21.25 -5.10
C ARG A 117 7.14 21.06 -5.65
N LYS A 118 7.28 20.47 -6.85
CA LYS A 118 8.57 20.01 -7.41
C LYS A 118 9.35 19.17 -6.38
N SER A 119 8.61 18.38 -5.60
CA SER A 119 9.14 17.46 -4.60
C SER A 119 8.55 16.07 -4.81
N ARG A 120 8.98 15.10 -4.01
CA ARG A 120 8.42 13.74 -3.99
C ARG A 120 7.37 13.55 -2.91
N GLU A 121 6.77 14.63 -2.43
CA GLU A 121 5.90 14.63 -1.26
C GLU A 121 4.56 15.30 -1.56
N TYR A 122 3.49 14.64 -1.12
CA TYR A 122 2.19 15.26 -0.98
C TYR A 122 2.14 16.07 0.31
N GLN A 123 1.34 17.13 0.30
CA GLN A 123 0.88 17.76 1.54
C GLN A 123 -0.54 17.27 1.83
N LEU A 124 -0.73 16.60 2.96
CA LEU A 124 -1.96 15.92 3.33
C LEU A 124 -2.55 16.51 4.61
N ALA A 125 -3.87 16.52 4.71
CA ALA A 125 -4.59 16.67 5.97
C ALA A 125 -5.18 15.31 6.34
N PHE A 126 -4.75 14.72 7.45
CA PHE A 126 -5.25 13.43 7.91
C PHE A 126 -6.62 13.59 8.58
N ASP A 127 -7.49 12.59 8.41
CA ASP A 127 -8.79 12.57 9.07
C ASP A 127 -8.58 12.36 10.58
N GLY A 128 -9.02 13.33 11.38
CA GLY A 128 -8.86 13.32 12.85
C GLY A 128 -7.82 14.31 13.39
N ASP A 129 -6.95 14.86 12.52
CA ASP A 129 -6.05 15.96 12.88
C ASP A 129 -6.77 17.32 12.75
N GLU A 130 -6.20 18.35 13.39
CA GLU A 130 -6.63 19.74 13.16
C GLU A 130 -6.37 20.13 11.69
N PRO A 131 -7.23 20.96 11.07
CA PRO A 131 -7.17 21.25 9.63
C PRO A 131 -5.88 21.96 9.19
N GLU A 132 -5.17 22.59 10.14
CA GLU A 132 -3.91 23.28 9.94
C GLU A 132 -2.69 22.37 10.08
N ASP A 133 -2.84 21.18 10.67
CA ASP A 133 -1.76 20.23 10.93
C ASP A 133 -1.44 19.37 9.70
N LEU A 134 -0.94 20.04 8.66
CA LEU A 134 -0.64 19.41 7.39
C LEU A 134 0.67 18.62 7.44
N LYS A 135 0.63 17.36 7.01
CA LYS A 135 1.81 16.49 6.97
C LYS A 135 2.38 16.42 5.56
N LEU A 136 3.70 16.35 5.46
CA LEU A 136 4.39 15.99 4.22
C LEU A 136 4.60 14.50 4.19
N VAL A 137 4.10 13.84 3.14
CA VAL A 137 4.17 12.38 2.99
C VAL A 137 4.73 12.04 1.62
N HIS A 138 5.77 11.21 1.60
CA HIS A 138 6.42 10.77 0.37
C HIS A 138 5.43 10.01 -0.54
N LEU A 139 5.54 10.20 -1.85
CA LEU A 139 4.62 9.61 -2.84
C LEU A 139 4.49 8.08 -2.73
N SER A 140 5.56 7.40 -2.31
CA SER A 140 5.58 5.94 -2.13
C SER A 140 4.82 5.45 -0.91
N SER A 141 4.27 6.37 -0.11
CA SER A 141 3.50 6.11 1.10
C SER A 141 2.06 6.61 0.98
N VAL A 142 1.60 6.92 -0.23
CA VAL A 142 0.24 7.40 -0.54
C VAL A 142 -0.38 6.52 -1.60
N VAL A 143 -1.64 6.12 -1.40
CA VAL A 143 -2.35 5.23 -2.31
C VAL A 143 -3.86 5.48 -2.30
N TYR A 144 -4.53 5.17 -3.40
CA TYR A 144 -5.99 5.03 -3.40
C TYR A 144 -6.37 3.63 -2.93
N ILE A 145 -7.09 3.55 -1.82
CA ILE A 145 -7.72 2.30 -1.38
C ILE A 145 -9.20 2.44 -1.72
N PRO A 146 -9.72 1.64 -2.67
CA PRO A 146 -11.14 1.67 -2.97
C PRO A 146 -11.95 1.32 -1.71
N ASP A 147 -13.07 2.02 -1.53
CA ASP A 147 -14.02 1.69 -0.47
C ASP A 147 -14.46 0.21 -0.58
N PRO A 148 -14.65 -0.48 0.55
CA PRO A 148 -14.94 -1.91 0.59
C PRO A 148 -16.26 -2.32 -0.09
#